data_AF-A0A495YI69-F1
#
_entry.id   AF-A0A495YI69-F1
#
_cell.length_a   1.000
_cell.length_b   1.000
_cell.length_c   1.000
_cell.angle_alpha   90.00
_cell.angle_beta   90.00
_cell.angle_gamma   90.00
#
_symmetry.space_group_name_H-M   'P 1'
#
loop_
_entity.id
_entity.type
_entity.pdbx_description
1 polymer ?
#
loop_
_entity_poly.entity_id
_entity_poly.type
_entity_poly.pdbx_seq_one_letter_code
_entity_poly.pdbx_strand_id
1 'polypeptide(L)'
;MIEIYRVNPALLVLHLAGALIAWFAPDDALTRWPYLRIVVKGIGEIFPLVFNAIKESEFPDITALYFALMLIAVPLRFWVAIRICCSYRDRVVNQYSKFSFARKIYSVTVVFAFAGMGLFSLFIAGYYFEWNFVAVSRSRLWLGFIGPLFAGGADITAIAVGSVVIFITLRNKFTRKEE
;
A
#
# COMPACT_ATOMS: atom_id res chain seq x y z
N MET A 1 4.30 -13.07 -5.55
CA MET A 1 3.11 -13.09 -4.66
C MET A 1 3.13 -14.29 -3.72
N ILE A 2 3.28 -15.54 -4.21
CA ILE A 2 3.22 -16.75 -3.36
C ILE A 2 4.25 -16.73 -2.21
N GLU A 3 5.49 -16.27 -2.45
CA GLU A 3 6.49 -16.17 -1.39
C GLU A 3 6.14 -15.15 -0.29
N ILE A 4 5.49 -14.03 -0.66
CA ILE A 4 5.05 -13.01 0.29
C ILE A 4 3.97 -13.58 1.22
N TYR A 5 3.07 -14.42 0.68
CA TYR A 5 2.03 -15.09 1.46
C TYR A 5 2.57 -16.18 2.39
N ARG A 6 3.69 -16.81 2.03
CA ARG A 6 4.40 -17.72 2.96
C ARG A 6 4.98 -16.96 4.16
N VAL A 7 5.42 -15.71 3.96
CA VAL A 7 5.96 -14.87 5.03
C VAL A 7 4.86 -14.36 5.96
N ASN A 8 3.66 -14.05 5.44
CA ASN A 8 2.52 -13.72 6.29
C ASN A 8 1.18 -14.21 5.67
N PRO A 9 0.59 -15.30 6.20
CA PRO A 9 -0.68 -15.84 5.69
C PRO A 9 -1.85 -14.88 5.94
N ALA A 10 -1.78 -13.98 6.92
CA ALA A 10 -2.82 -12.98 7.14
C ALA A 10 -2.96 -12.03 5.94
N LEU A 11 -1.86 -11.77 5.21
CA LEU A 11 -1.91 -11.00 3.98
C LEU A 11 -2.70 -11.74 2.90
N LEU A 12 -2.52 -13.06 2.78
CA LEU A 12 -3.30 -13.88 1.85
C LEU A 12 -4.79 -13.84 2.19
N VAL A 13 -5.13 -14.04 3.46
CA VAL A 13 -6.53 -13.97 3.95
C VAL A 13 -7.15 -12.62 3.62
N LEU A 14 -6.42 -11.52 3.84
CA LEU A 14 -6.87 -10.17 3.49
C LEU A 14 -7.15 -10.02 1.98
N HIS A 15 -6.25 -10.52 1.12
CA HIS A 15 -6.42 -10.44 -0.33
C HIS A 15 -7.58 -11.31 -0.81
N LEU A 16 -7.75 -12.50 -0.25
CA LEU A 16 -8.89 -13.37 -0.52
C LEU A 16 -10.20 -12.74 -0.06
N ALA A 17 -10.24 -12.14 1.12
CA ALA A 17 -11.42 -11.42 1.61
C ALA A 17 -11.78 -10.25 0.68
N GLY A 18 -10.78 -9.47 0.24
CA GLY A 18 -10.98 -8.44 -0.78
C GLY A 18 -11.54 -8.99 -2.09
N ALA A 19 -10.97 -10.08 -2.61
CA ALA A 19 -11.45 -10.72 -3.82
C ALA A 19 -12.90 -11.23 -3.67
N LEU A 20 -13.24 -11.82 -2.53
CA LEU A 20 -14.61 -12.26 -2.24
C LEU A 20 -15.59 -11.09 -2.21
N ILE A 21 -15.21 -9.95 -1.60
CA ILE A 21 -16.03 -8.72 -1.64
C ILE A 21 -16.21 -8.29 -3.09
N ALA A 22 -15.10 -8.15 -3.84
CA ALA A 22 -15.15 -7.70 -5.22
C ALA A 22 -16.05 -8.58 -6.09
N TRP A 23 -15.97 -9.91 -5.96
CA TRP A 23 -16.67 -10.84 -6.84
C TRP A 23 -18.09 -11.17 -6.42
N PHE A 24 -18.42 -11.12 -5.13
CA PHE A 24 -19.69 -11.65 -4.62
C PHE A 24 -20.53 -10.65 -3.82
N ALA A 25 -20.00 -9.50 -3.41
CA ALA A 25 -20.84 -8.50 -2.74
C ALA A 25 -21.96 -8.00 -3.69
N PRO A 26 -23.17 -7.75 -3.19
CA PRO A 26 -24.22 -7.11 -3.98
C PRO A 26 -23.86 -5.64 -4.26
N ASP A 27 -24.34 -5.10 -5.38
CA ASP A 27 -24.00 -3.73 -5.81
C ASP A 27 -24.56 -2.64 -4.88
N ASP A 28 -25.54 -2.99 -4.02
CA ASP A 28 -26.16 -2.15 -3.00
C ASP A 28 -25.75 -2.54 -1.57
N ALA A 29 -24.57 -3.15 -1.41
CA ALA A 29 -24.07 -3.68 -0.14
C ALA A 29 -24.12 -2.67 1.02
N LEU A 30 -23.77 -1.40 0.81
CA LEU A 30 -23.76 -0.40 1.89
C LEU A 30 -25.16 0.10 2.23
N THR A 31 -26.14 -0.14 1.38
CA THR A 31 -27.56 0.08 1.68
C THR A 31 -28.13 -1.08 2.49
N ARG A 32 -27.76 -2.31 2.13
CA ARG A 32 -28.18 -3.53 2.87
C ARG A 32 -27.55 -3.65 4.25
N TRP A 33 -26.30 -3.17 4.41
CA TRP A 33 -25.56 -3.25 5.66
C TRP A 33 -25.10 -1.86 6.13
N PRO A 34 -25.98 -1.10 6.81
CA PRO A 34 -25.69 0.27 7.24
C PRO A 34 -24.48 0.39 8.17
N TYR A 35 -24.18 -0.63 8.97
CA TYR A 35 -23.00 -0.63 9.83
C TYR A 35 -21.70 -0.53 9.02
N LEU A 36 -21.60 -1.26 7.89
CA LEU A 36 -20.43 -1.19 7.02
C LEU A 36 -20.29 0.18 6.38
N ARG A 37 -21.40 0.87 6.09
CA ARG A 37 -21.39 2.25 5.60
C ARG A 37 -20.73 3.20 6.58
N ILE A 38 -20.98 3.04 7.88
CA ILE A 38 -20.34 3.85 8.93
C ILE A 38 -18.83 3.60 8.94
N VAL A 39 -18.42 2.33 8.89
CA VAL A 39 -16.99 1.95 8.85
C VAL A 39 -16.30 2.54 7.62
N VAL A 40 -16.87 2.35 6.43
CA VAL A 40 -16.35 2.91 5.17
C VAL A 40 -16.21 4.43 5.28
N LYS A 41 -17.21 5.12 5.82
CA LYS A 41 -17.16 6.58 5.98
C LYS A 41 -16.01 6.99 6.89
N GLY A 42 -15.88 6.34 8.06
CA GLY A 42 -14.78 6.64 9.00
C GLY A 42 -13.40 6.39 8.40
N ILE A 43 -13.23 5.31 7.62
CA ILE A 43 -11.98 5.04 6.90
C ILE A 43 -11.74 6.09 5.78
N GLY A 44 -12.79 6.49 5.05
CA GLY A 44 -12.69 7.50 4.00
C GLY A 44 -12.33 8.90 4.51
N GLU A 45 -12.71 9.24 5.74
CA GLU A 45 -12.32 10.49 6.40
C GLU A 45 -10.80 10.54 6.68
N ILE A 46 -10.18 9.39 6.95
CA ILE A 46 -8.73 9.28 7.17
C ILE A 46 -7.98 9.16 5.83
N PHE A 47 -8.57 8.43 4.88
CA PHE A 47 -7.98 8.11 3.59
C PHE A 47 -8.87 8.62 2.45
N PRO A 48 -8.58 9.84 1.94
CA PRO A 48 -9.33 10.45 0.83
C PRO A 48 -9.42 9.55 -0.42
N LEU A 49 -8.48 8.61 -0.55
CA LEU A 49 -8.46 7.56 -1.56
C LEU A 49 -9.84 6.91 -1.72
N VAL A 50 -10.52 6.53 -0.64
CA VAL A 50 -11.82 5.84 -0.71
C VAL A 50 -12.85 6.62 -1.53
N PHE A 51 -13.00 7.92 -1.27
CA PHE A 51 -14.02 8.74 -1.94
C PHE A 51 -13.71 8.96 -3.41
N ASN A 52 -12.44 9.11 -3.76
CA ASN A 52 -12.01 9.24 -5.14
C ASN A 52 -12.24 7.93 -5.93
N ALA A 53 -11.94 6.76 -5.33
CA ALA A 53 -12.23 5.46 -5.94
C ALA A 53 -13.73 5.26 -6.23
N ILE A 54 -14.58 5.69 -5.30
CA ILE A 54 -16.03 5.54 -5.40
C ILE A 54 -16.57 6.33 -6.60
N LYS A 55 -16.11 7.57 -6.80
CA LYS A 55 -16.57 8.44 -7.90
C LYS A 55 -16.31 7.83 -9.28
N GLU A 56 -15.19 7.13 -9.41
CA GLU A 56 -14.70 6.60 -10.68
C GLU A 56 -15.11 5.14 -10.94
N SER A 57 -15.81 4.49 -10.02
CA SER A 57 -16.18 3.07 -10.09
C SER A 57 -17.61 2.84 -10.55
N GLU A 58 -17.82 1.82 -11.40
CA GLU A 58 -19.15 1.36 -11.81
C GLU A 58 -19.92 0.64 -10.69
N PHE A 59 -19.23 0.25 -9.61
CA PHE A 59 -19.78 -0.46 -8.45
C PHE A 59 -19.33 0.20 -7.14
N PRO A 60 -19.87 1.39 -6.83
CA PRO A 60 -19.36 2.26 -5.76
C PRO A 60 -19.37 1.60 -4.38
N ASP A 61 -20.44 0.90 -3.99
CA ASP A 61 -20.54 0.25 -2.68
C ASP A 61 -19.51 -0.87 -2.50
N ILE A 62 -19.24 -1.64 -3.57
CA ILE A 62 -18.28 -2.74 -3.56
C ILE A 62 -16.86 -2.19 -3.48
N THR A 63 -16.55 -1.19 -4.32
CA THR A 63 -15.25 -0.52 -4.30
C THR A 63 -14.98 0.13 -2.95
N ALA A 64 -16.00 0.77 -2.35
CA ALA A 64 -15.91 1.35 -1.02
C ALA A 64 -15.55 0.32 0.06
N LEU A 65 -16.27 -0.81 0.09
CA LEU A 65 -16.00 -1.91 1.02
C LEU A 65 -14.61 -2.50 0.83
N TYR A 66 -14.24 -2.74 -0.42
CA TYR A 66 -12.94 -3.28 -0.78
C TYR A 66 -11.80 -2.38 -0.32
N PHE A 67 -11.87 -1.08 -0.66
CA PHE A 67 -10.84 -0.11 -0.31
C PHE A 67 -10.78 0.09 1.20
N ALA A 68 -11.93 0.17 1.88
CA ALA A 68 -11.96 0.28 3.33
C ALA A 68 -11.28 -0.91 4.02
N LEU A 69 -11.53 -2.14 3.55
CA LEU A 69 -10.86 -3.35 4.04
C LEU A 69 -9.33 -3.30 3.82
N MET A 70 -8.90 -2.85 2.64
CA MET A 70 -7.47 -2.78 2.31
C MET A 70 -6.74 -1.67 3.09
N LEU A 71 -7.44 -0.57 3.40
CA LEU A 71 -6.90 0.59 4.10
C LEU A 71 -6.92 0.43 5.62
N ILE A 72 -7.95 -0.19 6.21
CA ILE A 72 -7.93 -0.52 7.64
C ILE A 72 -6.77 -1.48 7.98
N ALA A 73 -6.37 -2.30 7.01
CA ALA A 73 -5.22 -3.20 7.12
C ALA A 73 -3.86 -2.54 6.82
N VAL A 74 -3.78 -1.22 6.60
CA VAL A 74 -2.52 -0.48 6.39
C VAL A 74 -1.46 -0.83 7.44
N PRO A 75 -1.74 -0.87 8.75
CA PRO A 75 -0.72 -1.20 9.76
C PRO A 75 -0.11 -2.59 9.56
N LEU A 76 -0.94 -3.59 9.27
CA LEU A 76 -0.50 -4.96 8.99
C LEU A 76 0.36 -5.00 7.72
N ARG A 77 -0.10 -4.36 6.66
CA ARG A 77 0.59 -4.34 5.36
C ARG A 77 1.93 -3.62 5.45
N PHE A 78 1.98 -2.51 6.17
CA PHE A 78 3.20 -1.75 6.44
C PHE A 78 4.20 -2.59 7.25
N TRP A 79 3.74 -3.27 8.30
CA TRP A 79 4.58 -4.17 9.10
C TRP A 79 5.19 -5.30 8.26
N VAL A 80 4.40 -5.95 7.42
CA VAL A 80 4.87 -7.00 6.50
C VAL A 80 5.88 -6.43 5.51
N ALA A 81 5.61 -5.27 4.93
CA ALA A 81 6.52 -4.61 3.99
C ALA A 81 7.87 -4.29 4.65
N ILE A 82 7.88 -3.79 5.89
CA ILE A 82 9.11 -3.57 6.67
C ILE A 82 9.87 -4.88 6.87
N ARG A 83 9.20 -5.96 7.32
CA ARG A 83 9.86 -7.25 7.55
C ARG A 83 10.54 -7.77 6.29
N ILE A 84 9.87 -7.66 5.15
CA ILE A 84 10.41 -8.06 3.85
C ILE A 84 11.62 -7.17 3.49
N CYS A 85 11.51 -5.85 3.63
CA CYS A 85 12.62 -4.94 3.37
C CYS A 85 13.84 -5.28 4.26
N CYS A 86 13.60 -5.61 5.52
CA CYS A 86 14.64 -6.03 6.46
C CYS A 86 15.26 -7.38 6.10
N SER A 87 14.50 -8.36 5.61
CA SER A 87 15.07 -9.65 5.18
C SER A 87 16.01 -9.52 3.98
N TYR A 88 15.78 -8.51 3.13
CA TYR A 88 16.68 -8.18 2.01
C TYR A 88 17.80 -7.20 2.38
N ARG A 89 17.88 -6.75 3.65
CA ARG A 89 18.81 -5.70 4.09
C ARG A 89 20.26 -6.01 3.70
N ASP A 90 20.76 -7.20 4.01
CA ASP A 90 22.18 -7.51 3.78
C ASP A 90 22.52 -7.51 2.29
N ARG A 91 21.59 -7.97 1.44
CA ARG A 91 21.72 -7.91 -0.02
C ARG A 91 21.75 -6.46 -0.51
N VAL A 92 20.87 -5.61 0.01
CA VAL A 92 20.79 -4.19 -0.34
C VAL A 92 22.05 -3.46 0.12
N VAL A 93 22.52 -3.69 1.34
CA VAL A 93 23.74 -3.09 1.90
C VAL A 93 24.98 -3.50 1.07
N ASN A 94 25.07 -4.77 0.68
CA ASN A 94 26.18 -5.28 -0.14
C ASN A 94 26.20 -4.71 -1.56
N GLN A 95 25.04 -4.36 -2.13
CA GLN A 95 24.98 -3.65 -3.40
C GLN A 95 25.27 -2.15 -3.23
N TYR A 96 24.73 -1.55 -2.17
CA TYR A 96 24.89 -0.14 -1.87
C TYR A 96 26.34 0.22 -1.50
N SER A 97 27.09 -0.67 -0.84
CA SER A 97 28.50 -0.44 -0.49
C SER A 97 29.36 -0.15 -1.71
N LYS A 98 29.06 -0.80 -2.85
CA LYS A 98 29.75 -0.67 -4.14
C LYS A 98 29.45 0.65 -4.89
N PHE A 99 28.48 1.43 -4.44
CA PHE A 99 28.13 2.70 -5.09
C PHE A 99 29.07 3.84 -4.69
N SER A 100 29.32 4.73 -5.65
CA SER A 100 29.99 6.01 -5.39
C SER A 100 29.17 6.86 -4.42
N PHE A 101 29.82 7.77 -3.69
CA PHE A 101 29.16 8.63 -2.70
C PHE A 101 28.02 9.48 -3.32
N ALA A 102 28.22 10.02 -4.51
CA ALA A 102 27.18 10.76 -5.24
C ALA A 102 25.96 9.88 -5.56
N ARG A 103 26.18 8.64 -6.01
CA ARG A 103 25.10 7.68 -6.29
C ARG A 103 24.37 7.25 -5.02
N LYS A 104 25.09 7.13 -3.90
CA LYS A 104 24.52 6.86 -2.57
C LYS A 104 23.54 7.96 -2.13
N ILE A 105 23.94 9.22 -2.27
CA ILE A 105 23.06 10.37 -1.98
C ILE A 105 21.84 10.36 -2.90
N TYR A 106 22.06 10.23 -4.21
CA TYR A 106 20.98 10.20 -5.19
C TYR A 106 19.95 9.10 -4.88
N SER A 107 20.39 7.87 -4.59
CA SER A 107 19.48 6.77 -4.25
C SER A 107 18.66 7.06 -2.99
N VAL A 108 19.24 7.67 -1.96
CA VAL A 108 18.50 8.06 -0.74
C VAL A 108 17.48 9.14 -1.05
N THR A 109 17.84 10.16 -1.83
CA THR A 109 16.93 11.24 -2.23
C THR A 109 15.76 10.70 -3.05
N VAL A 110 16.01 9.80 -4.00
CA VAL A 110 14.97 9.18 -4.82
C VAL A 110 14.01 8.37 -3.96
N VAL A 111 14.54 7.52 -3.07
CA VAL A 111 13.72 6.73 -2.15
C VAL A 111 12.88 7.62 -1.22
N PHE A 112 13.45 8.75 -0.75
CA PHE A 112 12.72 9.72 0.06
C PHE A 112 11.58 10.38 -0.72
N ALA A 113 11.83 10.78 -1.97
CA ALA A 113 10.82 11.35 -2.85
C ALA A 113 9.66 10.37 -3.06
N PHE A 114 9.94 9.09 -3.31
CA PHE A 114 8.90 8.06 -3.45
C PHE A 114 8.11 7.81 -2.16
N ALA A 115 8.78 7.76 -1.00
CA ALA A 115 8.09 7.60 0.29
C ALA A 115 7.20 8.82 0.61
N GLY A 116 7.69 10.03 0.35
CA GLY A 116 6.92 11.27 0.48
C GLY A 116 5.72 11.32 -0.46
N MET A 117 5.91 10.90 -1.72
CA MET A 117 4.81 10.77 -2.70
C MET A 117 3.77 9.76 -2.24
N GLY A 118 4.18 8.62 -1.66
CA GLY A 118 3.26 7.63 -1.10
C GLY A 118 2.46 8.18 0.08
N LEU A 119 3.11 8.91 1.02
CA LEU A 119 2.40 9.56 2.13
C LEU A 119 1.41 10.62 1.64
N PHE A 120 1.84 11.47 0.73
CA PHE A 120 0.99 12.50 0.12
C PHE A 120 -0.21 11.87 -0.60
N SER A 121 0.01 10.79 -1.34
CA SER A 121 -1.04 10.08 -2.07
C SER A 121 -2.03 9.39 -1.14
N LEU A 122 -1.55 8.76 -0.07
CA LEU A 122 -2.41 8.02 0.86
C LEU A 122 -3.28 8.95 1.73
N PHE A 123 -2.73 10.05 2.21
CA PHE A 123 -3.38 10.90 3.22
C PHE A 123 -3.93 12.22 2.71
N ILE A 124 -3.42 12.76 1.60
CA ILE A 124 -3.79 14.12 1.15
C ILE A 124 -4.53 14.05 -0.18
N ALA A 125 -3.85 13.61 -1.24
CA ALA A 125 -4.42 13.68 -2.57
C ALA A 125 -5.42 12.55 -2.84
N GLY A 126 -5.26 11.40 -2.17
CA GLY A 126 -5.93 10.16 -2.61
C GLY A 126 -5.54 9.87 -4.06
N TYR A 127 -4.24 9.88 -4.38
CA TYR A 127 -3.76 10.00 -5.77
C TYR A 127 -4.07 8.72 -6.58
N TYR A 128 -4.73 8.90 -7.72
CA TYR A 128 -5.12 7.84 -8.66
C TYR A 128 -4.27 7.92 -9.93
N PHE A 129 -3.66 6.81 -10.34
CA PHE A 129 -3.23 6.67 -11.73
C PHE A 129 -4.43 6.21 -12.57
N GLU A 130 -5.10 7.16 -13.22
CA GLU A 130 -6.30 6.94 -14.06
C GLU A 130 -6.15 5.73 -14.99
N TRP A 131 -5.01 5.60 -15.67
CA TRP A 131 -4.77 4.54 -16.67
C TRP A 131 -4.88 3.11 -16.14
N ASN A 132 -4.49 2.87 -14.89
CA ASN A 132 -4.57 1.53 -14.28
C ASN A 132 -5.86 1.33 -13.49
N PHE A 133 -6.47 2.42 -13.01
CA PHE A 133 -7.71 2.36 -12.27
C PHE A 133 -8.90 2.02 -13.17
N VAL A 134 -8.90 2.45 -14.44
CA VAL A 134 -9.96 2.12 -15.43
C VAL A 134 -10.26 0.62 -15.50
N ALA A 135 -9.23 -0.23 -15.44
CA ALA A 135 -9.44 -1.68 -15.48
C ALA A 135 -10.11 -2.21 -14.20
N VAL A 136 -9.74 -1.66 -13.04
CA VAL A 136 -10.24 -2.04 -11.72
C VAL A 136 -11.62 -1.44 -11.44
N SER A 137 -11.93 -0.28 -12.02
CA SER A 137 -13.17 0.45 -11.76
C SER A 137 -14.35 -0.05 -12.59
N ARG A 138 -14.06 -0.72 -13.72
CA ARG A 138 -15.03 -1.32 -14.65
C ARG A 138 -15.13 -2.84 -14.56
N SER A 139 -14.25 -3.49 -13.81
CA SER A 139 -14.25 -4.94 -13.69
C SER A 139 -14.04 -5.40 -12.26
N ARG A 140 -15.09 -6.00 -11.72
CA ARG A 140 -15.09 -6.66 -10.41
C ARG A 140 -14.03 -7.76 -10.32
N LEU A 141 -13.80 -8.48 -11.42
CA LEU A 141 -12.74 -9.49 -11.50
C LEU A 141 -11.35 -8.87 -11.30
N TRP A 142 -11.04 -7.82 -12.05
CA TRP A 142 -9.77 -7.11 -11.92
C TRP A 142 -9.61 -6.43 -10.56
N LEU A 143 -10.68 -5.88 -9.99
CA LEU A 143 -10.66 -5.38 -8.60
C LEU A 143 -10.19 -6.46 -7.63
N GLY A 144 -10.71 -7.67 -7.70
CA GLY A 144 -10.28 -8.76 -6.82
C GLY A 144 -8.83 -9.20 -7.03
N PHE A 145 -8.32 -9.18 -8.26
CA PHE A 145 -6.96 -9.65 -8.57
C PHE A 145 -5.86 -8.63 -8.32
N ILE A 146 -6.02 -7.40 -8.85
CA ILE A 146 -4.97 -6.37 -8.85
C ILE A 146 -5.33 -5.17 -7.96
N GLY A 147 -6.57 -5.08 -7.47
CA GLY A 147 -7.01 -4.05 -6.55
C GLY A 147 -6.16 -3.88 -5.28
N PRO A 148 -5.49 -4.90 -4.70
CA PRO A 148 -4.66 -4.68 -3.51
C PRO A 148 -3.50 -3.72 -3.78
N LEU A 149 -2.98 -3.67 -5.02
CA LEU A 149 -1.93 -2.73 -5.41
C LEU A 149 -2.44 -1.29 -5.42
N PHE A 150 -3.65 -1.08 -5.95
CA PHE A 150 -4.28 0.23 -6.13
C PHE A 150 -4.97 0.77 -4.87
N ALA A 151 -5.37 -0.11 -3.95
CA ALA A 151 -5.91 0.28 -2.65
C ALA A 151 -4.77 0.60 -1.65
N GLY A 152 -3.87 1.52 -2.04
CA GLY A 152 -2.74 2.00 -1.24
C GLY A 152 -1.55 1.04 -1.12
N GLY A 153 -1.56 -0.11 -1.80
CA GLY A 153 -0.50 -1.12 -1.66
C GLY A 153 0.86 -0.68 -2.17
N ALA A 154 0.88 0.00 -3.30
CA ALA A 154 2.10 0.60 -3.85
C ALA A 154 2.64 1.69 -2.90
N ASP A 155 1.77 2.56 -2.39
CA ASP A 155 2.15 3.64 -1.48
C ASP A 155 2.73 3.10 -0.18
N ILE A 156 2.05 2.15 0.46
CA ILE A 156 2.53 1.51 1.70
C ILE A 156 3.90 0.86 1.48
N THR A 157 4.11 0.22 0.32
CA THR A 157 5.41 -0.40 -0.02
C THR A 157 6.49 0.67 -0.19
N ALA A 158 6.21 1.76 -0.91
CA ALA A 158 7.14 2.87 -1.09
C ALA A 158 7.53 3.50 0.26
N ILE A 159 6.55 3.73 1.14
CA ILE A 159 6.78 4.27 2.49
C ILE A 159 7.66 3.31 3.29
N ALA A 160 7.36 2.01 3.28
CA ALA A 160 8.11 1.00 4.03
C ALA A 160 9.58 0.91 3.57
N VAL A 161 9.81 0.86 2.25
CA VAL A 161 11.16 0.88 1.67
C VAL A 161 11.91 2.15 2.11
N GLY A 162 11.24 3.31 2.04
CA GLY A 162 11.77 4.58 2.52
C GLY A 162 12.20 4.54 3.98
N SER A 163 11.32 4.06 4.86
CA SER A 163 11.59 3.94 6.30
C SER A 163 12.81 3.06 6.58
N VAL A 164 12.91 1.90 5.91
CA VAL A 164 14.05 0.97 6.11
C VAL A 164 15.36 1.59 5.63
N VAL A 165 15.37 2.26 4.48
CA VAL A 165 16.58 2.93 3.97
C VAL A 165 17.03 4.05 4.91
N ILE A 166 16.11 4.88 5.40
CA ILE A 166 16.41 5.94 6.39
C ILE A 166 17.04 5.33 7.64
N PHE A 167 16.44 4.27 8.18
CA PHE A 167 16.95 3.60 9.37
C PHE A 167 18.38 3.09 9.17
N ILE A 168 18.68 2.48 8.01
CA ILE A 168 20.02 1.99 7.67
C ILE A 168 21.01 3.16 7.56
N THR A 169 20.65 4.22 6.84
CA THR A 169 21.53 5.39 6.65
C THR A 169 21.83 6.09 7.97
N LEU A 170 20.83 6.27 8.85
CA LEU A 170 21.01 6.86 10.17
C LEU A 170 21.91 5.98 11.05
N ARG A 171 21.60 4.68 11.16
CA ARG A 171 22.40 3.75 11.95
C ARG A 171 23.88 3.78 11.56
N ASN A 172 24.18 3.74 10.26
CA ASN A 172 25.55 3.77 9.76
C ASN A 172 26.29 5.09 10.05
N LYS A 173 25.58 6.23 10.16
CA LYS A 173 26.19 7.50 10.58
C LYS A 173 26.53 7.52 12.06
N PHE A 174 25.72 6.89 12.91
CA PHE A 174 25.95 6.84 14.35
C PHE A 174 27.09 5.88 14.71
N THR A 175 27.13 4.68 14.12
CA THR A 175 28.21 3.71 14.40
C THR A 175 29.58 4.17 13.89
N ARG A 176 29.65 5.02 12.86
CA ARG A 176 30.90 5.53 12.30
C ARG A 176 31.49 6.74 13.06
N LYS A 177 30.80 7.23 14.09
CA LYS A 177 31.33 8.26 15.01
C LYS A 177 32.04 7.66 16.22
N GLU A 178 31.94 6.35 16.41
CA GLU A 178 32.52 5.62 17.56
C GLU A 178 33.83 4.89 17.20
N GLU A 179 34.28 4.97 15.94
CA GLU A 179 35.61 4.55 15.45
C GLU A 179 36.45 5.77 15.07
#